data_AF-A0AAN6VEN1-F1
#
_entry.id   AF-A0AAN6VEN1-F1
#
_cell.length_a   1.000
_cell.length_b   1.000
_cell.length_c   1.000
_cell.angle_alpha   90.00
_cell.angle_beta   90.00
_cell.angle_gamma   90.00
#
_symmetry.space_group_name_H-M   'P 1'
#
loop_
_entity.id
_entity.type
_entity.pdbx_description
1 polymer ?
#
loop_
_entity_poly.entity_id
_entity_poly.type
_entity_poly.pdbx_seq_one_letter_code
_entity_poly.pdbx_strand_id
1 'polypeptide(L)'
;MSGKHLIKALNMVGTVTKEAIVKSNTNGEQWMSALVIAEMAVQQDHPTVDGVQVSGAKAHQSHTTKHHTNILSVKFYQGAKRIISGHVHLNGMVDYSKGGSRSRSANPNKAKPKKA
;
A
#
# COMPACT_ATOMS: atom_id res chain seq x y z
N MET A 1 9.28 -26.35 2.86
CA MET A 1 9.37 -25.99 1.43
C MET A 1 9.36 -24.47 1.33
N SER A 2 10.51 -23.83 1.10
CA SER A 2 10.58 -22.37 0.92
C SER A 2 10.30 -22.08 -0.55
N GLY A 3 9.04 -21.87 -0.90
CA GLY A 3 8.66 -21.44 -2.25
C GLY A 3 9.28 -20.06 -2.49
N LYS A 4 10.19 -19.95 -3.48
CA LYS A 4 10.60 -18.65 -4.00
C LYS A 4 9.34 -17.97 -4.54
N HIS A 5 8.76 -17.05 -3.78
CA HIS A 5 7.69 -16.21 -4.31
C HIS A 5 8.32 -15.28 -5.35
N LEU A 6 8.06 -15.59 -6.62
CA LEU A 6 8.38 -14.71 -7.72
C LEU A 6 7.57 -13.43 -7.52
N ILE A 7 8.27 -12.34 -7.23
CA ILE A 7 7.69 -11.00 -7.26
C ILE A 7 7.32 -10.71 -8.71
N LYS A 8 6.03 -10.49 -8.96
CA LYS A 8 5.49 -10.22 -10.30
C LYS A 8 5.03 -8.77 -10.36
N ALA A 9 5.19 -8.09 -11.49
CA ALA A 9 4.57 -6.78 -11.65
C ALA A 9 3.05 -6.91 -11.50
N LEU A 10 2.42 -6.08 -10.65
CA LEU A 10 0.96 -6.05 -10.54
C LEU A 10 0.35 -5.34 -11.73
N ASN A 11 -0.81 -5.83 -12.19
CA ASN A 11 -1.56 -5.16 -13.23
C ASN A 11 -2.18 -3.88 -12.65
N MET A 12 -1.88 -2.72 -13.25
CA MET A 12 -2.55 -1.49 -12.86
C MET A 12 -3.98 -1.52 -13.41
N VAL A 13 -4.96 -1.60 -12.51
CA VAL A 13 -6.39 -1.68 -12.85
C VAL A 13 -7.09 -0.37 -12.50
N GLY A 14 -8.14 -0.03 -13.25
CA GLY A 14 -8.88 1.22 -13.11
C GLY A 14 -8.45 2.31 -14.09
N THR A 15 -8.87 3.55 -13.83
CA THR A 15 -8.71 4.69 -14.76
C THR A 15 -7.45 5.52 -14.53
N VAL A 16 -6.79 5.36 -13.38
CA VAL A 16 -5.56 6.09 -13.05
C VAL A 16 -4.36 5.35 -13.63
N THR A 17 -3.60 6.01 -14.50
CA THR A 17 -2.38 5.46 -15.10
C THR A 17 -1.13 5.91 -14.34
N LYS A 18 0.01 5.24 -14.59
CA LYS A 18 1.31 5.60 -14.03
C LYS A 18 1.72 7.01 -14.46
N GLU A 19 1.48 7.36 -15.71
CA GLU A 19 1.77 8.68 -16.27
C GLU A 19 0.92 9.77 -15.59
N ALA A 20 -0.35 9.48 -15.29
CA ALA A 20 -1.21 10.40 -14.57
C ALA A 20 -0.66 10.67 -13.15
N ILE A 21 -0.16 9.64 -12.46
CA ILE A 21 0.46 9.78 -11.14
C ILE A 21 1.72 10.64 -11.23
N VAL A 22 2.60 10.37 -12.20
CA VAL A 22 3.84 11.15 -12.37
C VAL A 22 3.53 12.62 -12.64
N LYS A 23 2.60 12.91 -13.55
CA LYS A 23 2.24 14.29 -13.93
C LYS A 23 1.47 15.05 -12.84
N SER A 24 0.72 14.35 -12.01
CA SER A 24 -0.15 14.99 -10.99
C SER A 24 0.58 15.36 -9.70
N ASN A 25 1.84 14.94 -9.54
CA ASN A 25 2.61 15.11 -8.31
C ASN A 25 3.97 15.74 -8.59
N THR A 26 4.39 16.69 -7.76
CA THR A 26 5.74 17.30 -7.83
C THR A 26 6.85 16.24 -7.74
N ASN A 27 6.63 15.19 -6.94
CA ASN A 27 7.57 14.08 -6.76
C ASN A 27 7.08 12.81 -7.48
N GLY A 28 6.59 12.96 -8.71
CA GLY A 28 5.94 11.90 -9.47
C GLY A 28 6.74 10.60 -9.57
N GLU A 29 8.03 10.69 -9.87
CA GLU A 29 8.90 9.50 -9.97
C GLU A 29 9.09 8.78 -8.62
N GLN A 30 9.20 9.53 -7.53
CA GLN A 30 9.30 8.94 -6.18
C GLN A 30 8.02 8.20 -5.81
N TRP A 31 6.85 8.69 -6.23
CA TRP A 31 5.60 7.96 -6.06
C TRP A 31 5.57 6.65 -6.85
N MET A 32 6.20 6.60 -8.02
CA MET A 32 6.34 5.35 -8.76
C MET A 32 7.23 4.35 -8.04
N SER A 33 8.38 4.78 -7.51
CA SER A 33 9.23 3.93 -6.67
C SER A 33 8.51 3.44 -5.42
N ALA A 34 7.76 4.32 -4.76
CA ALA A 34 6.95 3.97 -3.59
C ALA A 34 5.89 2.92 -3.91
N LEU A 35 5.21 3.04 -5.05
CA LEU A 35 4.24 2.03 -5.50
C LEU A 35 4.92 0.69 -5.76
N VAL A 36 6.06 0.65 -6.43
CA VAL A 36 6.79 -0.61 -6.67
C VAL A 36 7.15 -1.29 -5.34
N ILE A 37 7.66 -0.54 -4.37
CA ILE A 37 7.98 -1.09 -3.03
C ILE A 37 6.72 -1.61 -2.34
N ALA A 38 5.61 -0.87 -2.42
CA ALA A 38 4.33 -1.28 -1.87
C ALA A 38 3.78 -2.55 -2.53
N GLU A 39 3.89 -2.67 -3.85
CA GLU A 39 3.50 -3.86 -4.62
C GLU A 39 4.31 -5.09 -4.16
N MET A 40 5.63 -4.95 -4.00
CA MET A 40 6.50 -6.01 -3.51
C MET A 40 6.12 -6.46 -2.09
N ALA A 41 5.90 -5.52 -1.18
CA ALA A 41 5.52 -5.81 0.20
C ALA A 41 4.15 -6.53 0.26
N VAL A 42 3.18 -6.06 -0.54
CA VAL A 42 1.86 -6.69 -0.60
C VAL A 42 1.93 -8.09 -1.17
N GLN A 43 2.75 -8.34 -2.20
CA GLN A 43 2.91 -9.68 -2.76
C GLN A 43 3.60 -10.65 -1.81
N GLN A 44 4.46 -10.16 -0.91
CA GLN A 44 5.06 -10.97 0.14
C GLN A 44 4.02 -11.44 1.16
N ASP A 45 3.08 -10.57 1.56
CA ASP A 45 2.01 -10.88 2.51
C ASP A 45 0.80 -11.59 1.86
N HIS A 46 0.55 -11.28 0.59
CA HIS A 46 -0.58 -11.74 -0.21
C HIS A 46 -0.13 -12.20 -1.61
N PRO A 47 0.49 -13.39 -1.74
CA PRO A 47 1.06 -13.87 -3.01
C PRO A 47 0.05 -14.07 -4.15
N THR A 48 -1.25 -14.05 -3.84
CA THR A 48 -2.33 -14.20 -4.83
C THR A 48 -2.77 -12.87 -5.45
N VAL A 49 -2.23 -11.74 -4.99
CA VAL A 49 -2.52 -10.43 -5.56
C VAL A 49 -1.89 -10.30 -6.93
N ASP A 50 -2.70 -9.92 -7.91
CA ASP A 50 -2.33 -9.76 -9.32
C ASP A 50 -2.68 -8.37 -9.89
N GLY A 51 -3.39 -7.54 -9.12
CA GLY A 51 -3.83 -6.22 -9.54
C GLY A 51 -3.69 -5.15 -8.46
N VAL A 52 -3.42 -3.92 -8.88
CA VAL A 52 -3.36 -2.72 -8.04
C VAL A 52 -4.16 -1.59 -8.68
N GLN A 53 -5.00 -0.93 -7.90
CA GLN A 53 -5.75 0.26 -8.29
C GLN A 53 -5.36 1.43 -7.42
N VAL A 54 -4.94 2.53 -8.03
CA VAL A 54 -4.77 3.82 -7.34
C VAL A 54 -6.08 4.60 -7.47
N SER A 55 -6.63 5.06 -6.35
CA SER A 55 -7.96 5.70 -6.32
C SER A 55 -7.97 7.13 -6.87
N GLY A 56 -6.81 7.78 -6.92
CA GLY A 56 -6.64 9.11 -7.49
C GLY A 56 -5.16 9.38 -7.80
N ALA A 57 -4.88 10.05 -8.91
CA ALA A 57 -3.51 10.26 -9.37
C ALA A 57 -2.70 11.18 -8.46
N LYS A 58 -3.35 12.16 -7.80
CA LYS A 58 -2.69 13.15 -6.94
C LYS A 58 -2.64 12.67 -5.49
N ALA A 59 -1.45 12.72 -4.89
CA ALA A 59 -1.27 12.44 -3.49
C ALA A 59 -1.93 13.51 -2.63
N HIS A 60 -2.54 13.09 -1.52
CA HIS A 60 -3.30 13.95 -0.64
C HIS A 60 -3.01 13.62 0.81
N GLN A 61 -3.42 14.50 1.72
CA GLN A 61 -3.30 14.26 3.15
C GLN A 61 -4.35 13.24 3.56
N SER A 62 -3.95 12.20 4.29
CA SER A 62 -4.92 11.25 4.85
C SER A 62 -5.70 11.94 5.96
N HIS A 63 -7.02 11.79 5.97
CA HIS A 63 -7.87 12.23 7.09
C HIS A 63 -7.87 11.25 8.26
N THR A 64 -7.20 10.09 8.11
CA THR A 64 -7.29 8.97 9.07
C THR A 64 -5.95 8.62 9.73
N THR A 65 -4.82 9.11 9.22
CA THR A 65 -3.51 8.95 9.86
C THR A 65 -3.10 10.25 10.57
N LYS A 66 -2.48 10.13 11.76
CA LYS A 66 -1.97 11.29 12.53
C LYS A 66 -0.75 11.95 11.88
N HIS A 67 -0.13 11.27 10.92
CA HIS A 67 1.02 11.78 10.21
C HIS A 67 0.52 12.62 9.03
N HIS A 68 0.82 13.92 9.06
CA HIS A 68 0.51 14.88 7.99
C HIS A 68 1.35 14.68 6.72
N THR A 69 1.55 13.43 6.32
CA THR A 69 2.28 13.09 5.10
C THR A 69 1.31 12.83 3.97
N ASN A 70 1.67 13.29 2.76
CA ASN A 70 0.92 12.96 1.56
C ASN A 70 0.94 11.44 1.34
N ILE A 71 -0.17 10.91 0.83
CA ILE A 71 -0.40 9.48 0.58
C ILE A 71 -1.05 9.26 -0.79
N LEU A 72 -0.91 8.05 -1.32
CA LEU A 72 -1.75 7.52 -2.38
C LEU A 72 -2.67 6.42 -1.83
N SER A 73 -3.97 6.54 -2.06
CA SER A 73 -4.94 5.52 -1.67
C SER A 73 -4.99 4.40 -2.70
N VAL A 74 -4.67 3.18 -2.27
CA VAL A 74 -4.54 2.01 -3.14
C VAL A 74 -5.47 0.87 -2.72
N LYS A 75 -5.85 0.06 -3.70
CA LYS A 75 -6.60 -1.19 -3.52
C LYS A 75 -5.89 -2.28 -4.28
N PHE A 76 -5.78 -3.46 -3.69
CA PHE A 76 -5.12 -4.63 -4.27
C PHE A 76 -6.15 -5.73 -4.52
N TYR A 77 -5.97 -6.44 -5.62
CA TYR A 77 -6.95 -7.36 -6.18
C TYR A 77 -6.34 -8.73 -6.47
N GLN A 78 -7.20 -9.74 -6.43
CA GLN A 78 -6.99 -11.04 -7.04
C GLN A 78 -8.11 -11.23 -8.07
N GLY A 79 -7.79 -11.13 -9.35
CA GLY A 79 -8.78 -10.99 -10.41
C GLY A 79 -9.73 -9.81 -10.15
N ALA A 80 -11.04 -10.07 -10.13
CA ALA A 80 -12.05 -9.04 -9.86
C ALA A 80 -12.27 -8.74 -8.36
N LYS A 81 -11.71 -9.55 -7.46
CA LYS A 81 -11.97 -9.44 -6.02
C LYS A 81 -10.94 -8.55 -5.35
N ARG A 82 -11.40 -7.48 -4.68
CA ARG A 82 -10.53 -6.68 -3.80
C ARG A 82 -10.15 -7.50 -2.57
N ILE A 83 -8.84 -7.65 -2.33
CA ILE A 83 -8.28 -8.39 -1.20
C ILE A 83 -7.95 -7.44 -0.04
N ILE A 84 -7.27 -6.34 -0.33
CA ILE A 84 -6.83 -5.38 0.68
C ILE A 84 -6.79 -3.96 0.11
N SER A 85 -6.86 -2.96 0.98
CA SER A 85 -6.69 -1.56 0.62
C SER A 85 -5.88 -0.82 1.68
N GLY A 86 -5.21 0.24 1.29
CA GLY A 86 -4.38 1.01 2.19
C GLY A 86 -3.92 2.34 1.61
N HIS A 87 -3.04 3.00 2.36
CA HIS A 87 -2.38 4.24 1.96
C HIS A 87 -0.89 3.99 1.77
N VAL A 88 -0.38 4.28 0.58
CA VAL A 88 1.04 4.24 0.28
C VAL A 88 1.64 5.59 0.63
N HIS A 89 2.71 5.57 1.42
CA HIS A 89 3.54 6.73 1.73
C HIS A 89 4.67 6.86 0.71
N LEU A 90 5.27 8.05 0.60
CA LEU A 90 6.33 8.32 -0.37
C LEU A 90 7.57 7.42 -0.21
N ASN A 91 7.76 6.81 0.95
CA ASN A 91 8.83 5.84 1.21
C ASN A 91 8.44 4.37 0.89
N GLY A 92 7.25 4.15 0.33
CA GLY A 92 6.75 2.82 -0.01
C GLY A 92 6.08 2.05 1.14
N MET A 93 6.02 2.61 2.35
CA MET A 93 5.25 1.99 3.45
C MET A 93 3.75 1.99 3.13
N VAL A 94 3.07 0.91 3.51
CA VAL A 94 1.64 0.73 3.28
C VAL A 94 0.88 0.67 4.61
N ASP A 95 0.02 1.65 4.83
CA ASP A 95 -0.92 1.67 5.95
C ASP A 95 -2.24 0.99 5.52
N TYR A 96 -2.42 -0.28 5.88
CA TYR A 96 -3.63 -1.01 5.54
C TYR A 96 -4.86 -0.50 6.28
N SER A 97 -5.93 -0.25 5.54
CA SER A 97 -7.24 0.11 6.08
C SER A 97 -7.80 -1.04 6.94
N LYS A 98 -8.34 -0.70 8.14
CA LYS A 98 -8.96 -1.66 9.06
C LYS A 98 -10.11 -2.41 8.36
N GLY A 99 -9.81 -3.58 7.82
CA GLY A 99 -10.75 -4.40 7.05
C GLY A 99 -10.07 -5.43 6.15
N GLY A 100 -8.82 -5.18 5.71
CA GLY A 100 -7.94 -6.21 5.15
C GLY A 100 -6.95 -6.64 6.22
N SER A 101 -6.89 -7.95 6.49
CA SER A 101 -5.99 -8.67 7.40
C SER A 101 -5.11 -7.82 8.34
N ARG A 102 -5.31 -7.96 9.66
CA ARG A 102 -4.38 -7.47 10.69
C ARG A 102 -2.99 -8.09 10.46
N SER A 103 -2.15 -7.48 9.64
CA SER A 103 -0.72 -7.66 9.75
C SER A 103 -0.31 -6.93 11.02
N ARG A 104 -0.12 -7.72 12.08
CA ARG A 104 0.44 -7.26 13.34
C ARG A 104 1.86 -6.79 13.06
N SER A 105 2.05 -5.50 12.84
CA SER A 105 3.30 -4.88 13.27
C SER A 105 3.26 -4.86 14.80
N ALA A 106 3.63 -5.99 15.39
CA ALA A 106 3.86 -6.11 16.81
C ALA A 106 5.09 -5.26 17.11
N ASN A 107 4.86 -4.01 17.52
CA ASN A 107 5.87 -3.26 18.27
C ASN A 107 6.04 -3.98 19.61
N PRO A 108 7.20 -4.60 19.93
CA PRO A 108 7.37 -5.36 21.16
C PRO A 108 7.36 -4.50 22.43
N ASN A 109 7.30 -3.16 22.31
CA ASN A 109 7.64 -2.25 23.40
C ASN A 109 6.49 -1.38 23.91
N LYS A 110 5.30 -1.96 24.15
CA LYS A 110 4.24 -1.24 24.88
C LYS A 110 3.38 -2.13 25.78
N ALA A 111 4.02 -2.86 26.69
CA ALA A 111 3.37 -3.27 27.94
C ALA A 111 3.56 -2.13 28.97
N LYS A 112 2.51 -1.35 29.23
CA LYS A 112 2.45 -0.53 30.45
C LYS A 112 1.90 -1.42 31.59
N PRO A 113 2.48 -1.37 32.80
CA PRO A 113 2.03 -2.21 33.90
C PRO A 113 0.67 -1.75 34.40
N LYS A 114 -0.24 -2.71 34.65
CA LYS A 114 -1.45 -2.47 35.44
C LYS A 114 -1.02 -2.23 36.89
N LYS A 115 -1.37 -1.08 37.45
CA LYS A 115 -1.30 -0.84 38.89
C LYS A 115 -2.34 -1.73 39.58
N ALA A 116 -1.89 -2.41 40.63
CA ALA A 116 -2.72 -2.98 41.69
C ALA A 116 -3.40 -1.86 42.49
#